data_AF-A0A957P265-F1
#
_entry.id   AF-A0A957P265-F1
#
_cell.length_a   1.000
_cell.length_b   1.000
_cell.length_c   1.000
_cell.angle_alpha   90.00
_cell.angle_beta   90.00
_cell.angle_gamma   90.00
#
_symmetry.space_group_name_H-M   'P 1'
#
loop_
_entity.id
_entity.type
_entity.pdbx_description
1 polymer ?
#
loop_
_entity_poly.entity_id
_entity_poly.type
_entity_poly.pdbx_seq_one_letter_code
_entity_poly.pdbx_strand_id
1 'polypeptide(L)'
;GSAPLFSSLLMTAIPARVAGVPHISVISPPQRDTGLPFAATLVAADIVGVDAVYVAGGAQAVAALAFGTESIQRVDKICGPGNLFTTLAKRQLYGLVGIDGLPGPTETVVIADDSADPALAAADLLAQAEHDVLACAILLTPSRAMAQKV
;
A
#
# COMPACT_ATOMS: atom_id res chain seq x y z
N GLY A 1 0.43 -11.87 -0.84
CA GLY A 1 0.01 -11.06 0.32
C GLY A 1 -1.28 -11.61 0.87
N SER A 2 -1.79 -11.07 1.97
CA SER A 2 -3.11 -11.41 2.53
C SER A 2 -4.27 -10.86 1.68
N ALA A 3 -4.06 -9.74 0.98
CA ALA A 3 -5.05 -9.11 0.12
C ALA A 3 -4.45 -8.66 -1.23
N PRO A 4 -5.21 -8.73 -2.34
CA PRO A 4 -4.83 -8.12 -3.61
C PRO A 4 -5.06 -6.60 -3.56
N LEU A 5 -3.99 -5.82 -3.68
CA LEU A 5 -4.02 -4.36 -3.53
C LEU A 5 -3.93 -3.63 -4.88
N PHE A 6 -4.91 -3.86 -5.75
CA PHE A 6 -4.98 -3.16 -7.05
C PHE A 6 -5.22 -1.66 -6.87
N SER A 7 -5.92 -1.24 -5.81
CA SER A 7 -6.07 0.17 -5.42
C SER A 7 -4.72 0.83 -5.14
N SER A 8 -3.82 0.17 -4.41
CA SER A 8 -2.47 0.67 -4.13
C SER A 8 -1.63 0.83 -5.39
N LEU A 9 -1.79 -0.07 -6.37
CA LEU A 9 -1.15 0.07 -7.68
C LEU A 9 -1.63 1.34 -8.37
N LEU A 10 -2.95 1.56 -8.47
CA LEU A 10 -3.51 2.76 -9.08
C LEU A 10 -3.00 4.04 -8.38
N MET A 11 -3.04 4.06 -7.05
CA MET A 11 -2.59 5.19 -6.22
C MET A 11 -1.10 5.49 -6.37
N THR A 12 -0.29 4.53 -6.82
CA THR A 12 1.16 4.70 -7.02
C THR A 12 1.50 5.05 -8.47
N ALA A 13 0.90 4.35 -9.43
CA ALA A 13 1.25 4.45 -10.84
C ALA A 13 0.62 5.67 -11.52
N ILE A 14 -0.60 6.08 -11.14
CA ILE A 14 -1.27 7.25 -11.73
C ILE A 14 -0.45 8.54 -11.47
N PRO A 15 0.01 8.85 -10.23
CA PRO A 15 0.86 10.02 -10.01
C PRO A 15 2.18 9.96 -10.79
N ALA A 16 2.79 8.78 -10.91
CA ALA A 16 4.02 8.61 -11.69
C ALA A 16 3.79 8.90 -13.19
N ARG A 17 2.67 8.45 -13.75
CA ARG A 17 2.27 8.78 -15.13
C ARG A 17 2.05 10.28 -15.31
N VAL A 18 1.30 10.91 -14.41
CA VAL A 18 1.05 12.37 -14.45
C VAL A 18 2.36 13.16 -14.32
N ALA A 19 3.32 12.67 -13.54
CA ALA A 19 4.65 13.27 -13.40
C ALA A 19 5.57 13.06 -14.62
N GLY A 20 5.14 12.29 -15.63
CA GLY A 20 5.94 12.04 -16.84
C GLY A 20 7.05 11.02 -16.65
N VAL A 21 6.92 10.09 -15.69
CA VAL A 21 7.89 9.01 -15.51
C VAL A 21 7.91 8.13 -16.77
N PRO A 22 9.07 7.98 -17.45
CA PRO A 22 9.15 7.29 -18.74
C PRO A 22 8.96 5.77 -18.61
N HIS A 23 9.36 5.19 -17.47
CA HIS A 23 9.29 3.74 -17.23
C HIS A 23 8.73 3.44 -15.85
N ILE A 24 7.65 2.67 -15.80
CA ILE A 24 6.96 2.26 -14.58
C ILE A 24 6.94 0.73 -14.54
N SER A 25 7.62 0.17 -13.55
CA SER A 25 7.60 -1.25 -13.26
C SER A 25 6.74 -1.55 -12.04
N VAL A 26 5.90 -2.59 -12.14
CA VAL A 26 5.14 -3.14 -11.02
C VAL A 26 5.76 -4.47 -10.62
N ILE A 27 5.94 -4.71 -9.32
CA ILE A 27 6.34 -6.01 -8.80
C ILE A 27 5.27 -6.50 -7.84
N SER A 28 4.69 -7.67 -8.10
CA SER A 28 3.59 -8.21 -7.31
C SER A 28 3.82 -9.69 -6.98
N PRO A 29 3.55 -10.15 -5.75
CA PRO A 29 3.72 -11.54 -5.39
C PRO A 29 2.74 -12.44 -6.16
N PRO A 30 3.14 -13.67 -6.48
CA PRO A 30 2.26 -14.64 -7.13
C PRO A 30 1.18 -15.17 -6.17
N GLN A 31 0.05 -15.58 -6.73
CA GLN A 31 -0.91 -16.45 -6.07
C GLN A 31 -0.38 -17.90 -6.06
N ARG A 32 -0.73 -18.66 -5.03
CA ARG A 32 -0.18 -20.02 -4.82
C ARG A 32 -0.60 -21.02 -5.90
N ASP A 33 -1.80 -20.85 -6.43
CA ASP A 33 -2.46 -21.72 -7.39
C ASP A 33 -2.01 -21.45 -8.83
N THR A 34 -1.94 -20.18 -9.22
CA THR A 34 -1.65 -19.78 -10.61
C THR A 34 -0.20 -19.41 -10.85
N GLY A 35 0.57 -19.10 -9.80
CA GLY A 35 1.92 -18.54 -9.95
C GLY A 35 1.94 -17.12 -10.52
N LEU A 36 0.78 -16.46 -10.66
CA LEU A 36 0.63 -15.13 -11.24
C LEU A 36 0.09 -14.13 -10.22
N PRO A 37 0.32 -12.81 -10.40
CA PRO A 37 -0.38 -11.77 -9.65
C PRO A 37 -1.90 -11.91 -9.77
N PHE A 38 -2.62 -11.29 -8.83
CA PHE A 38 -4.08 -11.29 -8.88
C PHE A 38 -4.60 -10.60 -10.15
N ALA A 39 -5.63 -11.16 -10.79
CA ALA A 39 -6.12 -10.70 -12.10
C ALA A 39 -6.48 -9.21 -12.10
N ALA A 40 -7.14 -8.71 -11.05
CA ALA A 40 -7.48 -7.28 -10.94
C ALA A 40 -6.22 -6.38 -10.83
N THR A 41 -5.11 -6.90 -10.31
CA THR A 41 -3.83 -6.16 -10.29
C THR A 41 -3.26 -6.04 -11.71
N LEU A 42 -3.37 -7.10 -12.52
CA LEU A 42 -2.94 -7.08 -13.92
C LEU A 42 -3.81 -6.14 -14.76
N VAL A 43 -5.13 -6.15 -14.55
CA VAL A 43 -6.06 -5.20 -15.20
C VAL A 43 -5.76 -3.77 -14.79
N ALA A 44 -5.49 -3.50 -13.51
CA ALA A 44 -5.12 -2.17 -13.05
C ALA A 44 -3.78 -1.69 -13.65
N ALA A 45 -2.80 -2.60 -13.77
CA ALA A 45 -1.53 -2.34 -14.45
C ALA A 45 -1.74 -1.94 -15.92
N ASP A 46 -2.60 -2.67 -16.64
CA ASP A 46 -2.94 -2.38 -18.04
C ASP A 46 -3.66 -1.03 -18.20
N ILE A 47 -4.65 -0.74 -17.36
CA ILE A 47 -5.40 0.54 -17.38
C ILE A 47 -4.47 1.75 -17.18
N VAL A 48 -3.48 1.66 -16.29
CA VAL A 48 -2.50 2.75 -16.05
C VAL A 48 -1.32 2.67 -17.03
N GLY A 49 -1.30 1.64 -17.87
CA GLY A 49 -0.35 1.43 -18.95
C GLY A 49 1.07 1.24 -18.46
N VAL A 50 1.32 0.51 -17.37
CA VAL A 50 2.68 0.27 -16.84
C VAL A 50 3.54 -0.52 -17.85
N ASP A 51 4.86 -0.30 -17.82
CA ASP A 51 5.78 -0.85 -18.83
C ASP A 51 6.14 -2.32 -18.58
N ALA A 52 6.17 -2.74 -17.33
CA ALA A 52 6.51 -4.11 -16.95
C ALA A 52 5.79 -4.54 -15.67
N VAL A 53 5.41 -5.82 -15.61
CA VAL A 53 4.93 -6.48 -14.39
C VAL A 53 5.85 -7.66 -14.09
N TYR A 54 6.46 -7.64 -12.90
CA TYR A 54 7.33 -8.69 -12.40
C TYR A 54 6.65 -9.48 -11.28
N VAL A 55 7.00 -10.76 -11.20
CA VAL A 55 6.40 -11.69 -10.23
C VAL A 55 7.39 -11.98 -9.11
N ALA A 56 7.28 -11.21 -8.03
CA ALA A 56 8.02 -11.40 -6.78
C ALA A 56 7.39 -10.54 -5.67
N GLY A 57 7.75 -10.81 -4.41
CA GLY A 57 7.31 -9.97 -3.27
C GLY A 57 8.37 -9.90 -2.19
N GLY A 58 8.06 -9.21 -1.09
CA GLY A 58 8.95 -9.12 0.08
C GLY A 58 10.24 -8.35 -0.17
N ALA A 59 11.24 -8.58 0.68
CA ALA A 59 12.52 -7.87 0.65
C ALA A 59 13.31 -8.13 -0.64
N GLN A 60 13.23 -9.33 -1.19
CA GLN A 60 13.92 -9.71 -2.43
C GLN A 60 13.38 -8.96 -3.66
N ALA A 61 12.08 -8.65 -3.69
CA ALA A 61 11.51 -7.83 -4.76
C ALA A 61 12.04 -6.39 -4.69
N VAL A 62 12.13 -5.83 -3.48
CA VAL A 62 12.71 -4.49 -3.26
C VAL A 62 14.18 -4.47 -3.67
N ALA A 63 14.96 -5.49 -3.31
CA ALA A 63 16.35 -5.61 -3.71
C ALA A 63 16.50 -5.73 -5.23
N ALA A 64 15.67 -6.56 -5.88
CA ALA A 64 15.71 -6.72 -7.34
C ALA A 64 15.42 -5.42 -8.08
N LEU A 65 14.48 -4.60 -7.60
CA LEU A 65 14.22 -3.28 -8.17
C LEU A 65 15.36 -2.28 -7.89
N ALA A 66 15.98 -2.33 -6.71
CA ALA A 66 17.03 -1.39 -6.33
C ALA A 66 18.37 -1.64 -7.02
N PHE A 67 18.74 -2.92 -7.19
CA PHE A 67 20.02 -3.33 -7.78
C PHE A 67 19.90 -3.67 -9.27
N GLY A 68 18.72 -4.08 -9.72
CA GLY A 68 18.53 -4.76 -10.99
C GLY A 68 18.94 -6.24 -10.92
N THR A 69 18.43 -7.04 -11.84
CA THR A 69 18.83 -8.44 -12.09
C THR A 69 18.96 -8.66 -13.59
N GLU A 70 19.24 -9.89 -14.03
CA GLU A 70 19.23 -10.27 -15.45
C GLU A 70 17.87 -10.04 -16.12
N SER A 71 16.78 -10.04 -15.35
CA SER A 71 15.40 -9.92 -15.85
C SER A 71 14.63 -8.69 -15.33
N ILE A 72 15.05 -8.12 -14.20
CA ILE A 72 14.40 -6.96 -13.58
C ILE A 72 15.30 -5.74 -13.77
N GLN A 73 14.80 -4.73 -14.48
CA GLN A 73 15.55 -3.49 -14.64
C GLN A 73 15.60 -2.73 -13.32
N ARG A 74 16.76 -2.14 -13.02
CA ARG A 74 16.94 -1.25 -11.88
C ARG A 74 16.05 -0.01 -12.03
N VAL A 75 15.44 0.43 -10.94
CA VAL A 75 14.64 1.67 -10.87
C VAL A 75 15.31 2.73 -10.01
N ASP A 76 14.96 4.00 -10.24
CA ASP A 76 15.48 5.13 -9.46
C ASP A 76 14.68 5.40 -8.17
N LYS A 77 13.42 4.97 -8.12
CA LYS A 77 12.54 5.14 -6.96
C LYS A 77 11.58 3.96 -6.79
N ILE A 78 11.46 3.46 -5.56
CA ILE A 78 10.52 2.40 -5.18
C ILE A 78 9.42 3.01 -4.32
N CYS A 79 8.17 2.87 -4.79
CA CYS A 79 6.99 3.36 -4.11
C CYS A 79 6.04 2.20 -3.75
N GLY A 80 5.19 2.42 -2.77
CA GLY A 80 4.13 1.50 -2.40
C GLY A 80 4.31 0.92 -0.99
N PRO A 81 3.19 0.62 -0.32
CA PRO A 81 3.19 -0.02 0.98
C PRO A 81 3.58 -1.50 0.87
N GLY A 82 3.96 -2.07 2.00
CA GLY A 82 4.21 -3.49 2.11
C GLY A 82 4.25 -3.89 3.58
N ASN A 83 4.45 -5.18 3.81
CA ASN A 83 4.65 -5.68 5.16
C ASN A 83 5.96 -5.18 5.77
N LEU A 84 6.18 -5.51 7.04
CA LEU A 84 7.40 -5.16 7.78
C LEU A 84 8.70 -5.45 7.00
N PHE A 85 8.79 -6.58 6.29
CA PHE A 85 9.99 -6.95 5.55
C PHE A 85 10.22 -6.06 4.32
N THR A 86 9.17 -5.70 3.60
CA THR A 86 9.24 -4.72 2.49
C THR A 86 9.68 -3.35 3.01
N THR A 87 9.10 -2.89 4.12
CA THR A 87 9.46 -1.60 4.72
C THR A 87 10.91 -1.59 5.22
N LEU A 88 11.36 -2.65 5.88
CA LEU A 88 12.76 -2.75 6.34
C LEU A 88 13.75 -2.83 5.18
N ALA A 89 13.42 -3.53 4.09
CA ALA A 89 14.25 -3.55 2.89
C ALA A 89 14.35 -2.16 2.24
N LYS A 90 13.22 -1.44 2.11
CA LYS A 90 13.22 -0.04 1.64
C LYS A 90 14.11 0.84 2.51
N ARG A 91 14.04 0.68 3.83
CA ARG A 91 14.90 1.41 4.79
C ARG A 91 16.37 1.12 4.58
N GLN A 92 16.75 -0.14 4.39
CA GLN A 92 18.15 -0.53 4.20
C GLN A 92 18.74 -0.04 2.87
N LEU A 93 17.90 0.13 1.84
CA LEU A 93 18.32 0.56 0.50
C LEU A 93 18.13 2.06 0.26
N TYR A 94 17.61 2.80 1.25
CA TYR A 94 17.47 4.24 1.15
C TYR A 94 18.84 4.91 0.95
N GLY A 95 18.94 5.74 -0.08
CA GLY A 95 20.19 6.37 -0.52
C GLY A 95 20.84 5.69 -1.73
N LEU A 96 20.59 4.39 -1.94
CA LEU A 96 20.92 3.70 -3.20
C LEU A 96 19.80 3.85 -4.23
N VAL A 97 18.55 3.79 -3.74
CA VAL A 97 17.33 4.01 -4.51
C VAL A 97 16.44 4.97 -3.71
N GLY A 98 15.69 5.82 -4.42
CA GLY A 98 14.67 6.64 -3.78
C GLY A 98 13.56 5.77 -3.19
N ILE A 99 12.97 6.22 -2.08
CA ILE A 99 11.74 5.64 -1.54
C ILE A 99 10.71 6.74 -1.30
N ASP A 100 9.43 6.41 -1.38
CA ASP A 100 8.31 7.29 -1.02
C ASP A 100 8.22 7.53 0.50
N GLY A 101 8.54 6.51 1.30
CA GLY A 101 8.55 6.59 2.75
C GLY A 101 8.62 5.21 3.42
N LEU A 102 8.58 5.22 4.74
CA LEU A 102 8.51 4.03 5.58
C LEU A 102 7.12 4.00 6.24
N PRO A 103 6.11 3.45 5.54
CA PRO A 103 4.76 3.41 6.10
C PRO A 103 4.77 2.57 7.39
N GLY A 104 4.21 3.16 8.45
CA GLY A 104 3.91 2.47 9.69
C GLY A 104 2.60 1.68 9.58
N PRO A 105 2.11 1.12 10.70
CA PRO A 105 0.76 0.59 10.79
C PRO A 105 -0.27 1.63 10.35
N THR A 106 -1.39 1.18 9.81
CA THR A 106 -2.46 2.07 9.38
C THR A 106 -3.17 2.65 10.60
N GLU A 107 -3.45 3.95 10.59
CA GLU A 107 -4.12 4.65 11.70
C GLU A 107 -5.28 5.49 11.16
N THR A 108 -6.37 5.60 11.94
CA THR A 108 -7.50 6.50 11.66
C THR A 108 -7.92 7.21 12.94
N VAL A 109 -8.16 8.51 12.85
CA VAL A 109 -8.74 9.32 13.92
C VAL A 109 -10.08 9.87 13.45
N VAL A 110 -11.17 9.44 14.08
CA VAL A 110 -12.50 10.03 13.89
C VAL A 110 -12.71 11.10 14.95
N ILE A 111 -12.95 12.35 14.52
CA ILE A 111 -13.28 13.46 15.42
C ILE A 111 -14.78 13.71 15.32
N ALA A 112 -15.51 13.48 16.41
CA ALA A 112 -16.96 13.54 16.40
C ALA A 112 -17.52 14.13 17.70
N ASP A 113 -18.48 15.05 17.62
CA ASP A 113 -19.25 15.55 18.75
C ASP A 113 -20.67 14.93 18.79
N ASP A 114 -21.53 15.44 19.66
CA ASP A 114 -22.90 14.91 19.83
C ASP A 114 -23.81 15.08 18.60
N SER A 115 -23.41 15.85 17.59
CA SER A 115 -24.19 16.03 16.36
C SER A 115 -23.95 14.93 15.32
N ALA A 116 -22.88 14.15 15.48
CA ALA A 116 -22.53 13.08 14.56
C ALA A 116 -23.37 11.81 14.81
N ASP A 117 -23.56 11.02 13.75
CA ASP A 117 -24.17 9.70 13.87
C ASP A 117 -23.16 8.70 14.47
N PRO A 118 -23.42 8.14 15.67
CA PRO A 118 -22.50 7.20 16.30
C PRO A 118 -22.31 5.91 15.49
N ALA A 119 -23.32 5.47 14.74
CA ALA A 119 -23.20 4.25 13.93
C ALA A 119 -22.23 4.45 12.76
N LEU A 120 -22.22 5.63 12.15
CA LEU A 120 -21.26 5.97 11.09
C LEU A 120 -19.84 6.12 11.66
N ALA A 121 -19.69 6.78 12.80
CA ALA A 121 -18.39 6.88 13.47
C ALA A 121 -17.82 5.50 13.83
N ALA A 122 -18.64 4.58 14.33
CA ALA A 122 -18.22 3.21 14.60
C ALA A 122 -17.83 2.45 13.32
N ALA A 123 -18.61 2.61 12.24
CA ALA A 123 -18.31 1.99 10.95
C ALA A 123 -16.96 2.46 10.37
N ASP A 124 -16.67 3.77 10.44
CA ASP A 124 -15.40 4.32 9.97
C ASP A 124 -14.19 3.81 10.78
N LEU A 125 -14.35 3.65 12.09
CA LEU A 125 -13.31 3.07 12.95
C LEU A 125 -13.05 1.59 12.60
N LEU A 126 -14.12 0.80 12.41
CA LEU A 126 -14.03 -0.61 12.06
C LEU A 126 -13.42 -0.82 10.66
N ALA A 127 -13.79 0.03 9.70
CA ALA A 127 -13.26 -0.01 8.34
C ALA A 127 -11.73 0.12 8.28
N GLN A 128 -11.12 0.80 9.25
CA GLN A 128 -9.65 0.84 9.37
C GLN A 128 -9.10 -0.35 10.17
N ALA A 129 -9.78 -0.72 11.24
CA ALA A 129 -9.33 -1.80 12.13
C ALA A 129 -9.23 -3.16 11.43
N GLU A 130 -9.99 -3.39 10.35
CA GLU A 130 -9.90 -4.64 9.57
C GLU A 130 -8.61 -4.78 8.75
N HIS A 131 -7.87 -3.69 8.53
CA HIS A 131 -6.78 -3.65 7.55
C HIS A 131 -5.51 -4.38 8.03
N ASP A 132 -5.17 -4.28 9.32
CA ASP A 132 -3.99 -4.94 9.91
C ASP A 132 -4.19 -5.14 11.41
N VAL A 133 -3.55 -6.17 11.99
CA VAL A 133 -3.61 -6.46 13.43
C VAL A 133 -3.02 -5.31 14.28
N LEU A 134 -2.08 -4.55 13.70
CA LEU A 134 -1.48 -3.37 14.31
C LEU A 134 -2.22 -2.06 13.98
N ALA A 135 -3.34 -2.12 13.24
CA ALA A 135 -4.09 -0.91 12.89
C ALA A 135 -4.67 -0.24 14.13
N CYS A 136 -4.66 1.10 14.15
CA CYS A 136 -5.18 1.88 15.28
C CYS A 136 -6.39 2.71 14.85
N ALA A 137 -7.52 2.51 15.50
CA ALA A 137 -8.74 3.29 15.30
C ALA A 137 -9.03 4.11 16.56
N ILE A 138 -9.03 5.44 16.44
CA ILE A 138 -9.11 6.37 17.56
C ILE A 138 -10.34 7.26 17.39
N LEU A 139 -11.23 7.28 18.38
CA LEU A 139 -12.28 8.27 18.49
C LEU A 139 -11.82 9.44 19.38
N LEU A 140 -11.87 10.66 18.84
CA LEU A 140 -11.69 11.89 19.60
C LEU A 140 -13.02 12.62 19.72
N THR A 141 -13.56 12.69 20.93
CA THR A 141 -14.86 13.34 21.18
C THR A 141 -14.84 14.14 22.47
N PRO A 142 -15.48 15.33 22.50
CA PRO A 142 -15.70 16.05 23.75
C PRO A 142 -16.84 15.44 24.58
N SER A 143 -17.61 14.49 24.04
CA SER A 143 -18.81 13.94 24.69
C SER A 143 -18.60 12.50 25.16
N ARG A 144 -18.79 12.29 26.46
CA ARG A 144 -18.83 10.94 27.04
C ARG A 144 -19.99 10.11 26.50
N ALA A 145 -21.14 10.74 26.23
CA ALA A 145 -22.30 10.03 25.70
C ALA A 145 -22.05 9.53 24.27
N MET A 146 -21.37 10.34 23.45
CA MET A 146 -20.95 9.93 22.10
C MET A 146 -19.99 8.73 22.18
N ALA A 147 -18.96 8.80 23.03
CA ALA A 147 -17.99 7.72 23.20
C ALA A 147 -18.58 6.38 23.69
N GLN A 148 -19.75 6.41 24.35
CA GLN A 148 -20.43 5.20 24.80
C GLN A 148 -21.37 4.60 23.75
N LYS A 149 -21.82 5.41 22.79
CA LYS A 149 -22.72 4.99 21.71
C LYS A 149 -21.96 4.41 20.51
N VAL A 150 -20.73 4.88 20.30
CA VAL A 150 -19.76 4.35 19.33
C VAL A 150 -19.10 3.10 19.90
#